data_AF-A0A1X9MGZ0-F1
#
_entry.id   AF-A0A1X9MGZ0-F1
#
_cell.length_a   1.000
_cell.length_b   1.000
_cell.length_c   1.000
_cell.angle_alpha   90.00
_cell.angle_beta   90.00
_cell.angle_gamma   90.00
#
_symmetry.space_group_name_H-M   'P 1'
#
loop_
_entity.id
_entity.type
_entity.pdbx_description
1 polymer ?
#
loop_
_entity_poly.entity_id
_entity_poly.type
_entity_poly.pdbx_seq_one_letter_code
_entity_poly.pdbx_strand_id
1 'polypeptide(L)'
;MIWPREKANFEFVEKNSLHILKVKNSDDIQKEFYLYSENFLSSANLLINHALNTNENRKKDFWLFGIVYLYRQSLELLLKSIAFKYLTEVDDKKEFIGNVRHNLKDAYAYDEISVLLQEDDITLSDNEGKWLDEYLTDISELDEQSDMFRYPFNFKMARFFKVQTHINLRALGTNMNSAYKMLTGMLYQVKEGKQDELIVYKPKFLIEDGSYYDQGVIWKGFSNDFYPYIEGYMEGANYLCKMIMENKKDYLFLPMCYMYRNGIELALKRILVEDCQFDFKTVSKKLKNRKHSIEGLWNVIKDHIGLRANAPDDDTTLIIVELYIKQLHNIDTTSSKFRYPIDKYLKLHFKKEKKYDVVNISLCFNELFRFLDAVDGMLTSQNEALTEMALEAQQASEWDYNPY
;
A
#
# COMPACT_ATOMS: atom_id res chain seq x y z
N MET A 1 15.76 -26.30 5.68
CA MET A 1 14.42 -26.29 5.08
C MET A 1 14.60 -25.90 3.63
N ILE A 2 14.05 -26.66 2.69
CA ILE A 2 14.09 -26.29 1.26
C ILE A 2 13.23 -25.03 1.11
N TRP A 3 13.82 -24.00 0.54
CA TRP A 3 13.18 -22.72 0.29
C TRP A 3 13.18 -22.49 -1.22
N PRO A 4 12.05 -22.14 -1.85
CA PRO A 4 10.70 -22.02 -1.28
C PRO A 4 10.07 -23.36 -0.80
N ARG A 5 9.05 -23.31 0.07
CA ARG A 5 8.39 -24.53 0.60
C ARG A 5 7.45 -25.12 -0.45
N GLU A 6 7.65 -26.38 -0.83
CA GLU A 6 6.83 -27.10 -1.82
C GLU A 6 5.33 -27.12 -1.50
N LYS A 7 4.97 -27.26 -0.22
CA LYS A 7 3.57 -27.36 0.24
C LYS A 7 3.08 -26.07 0.91
N ALA A 8 3.63 -24.92 0.52
CA ALA A 8 3.20 -23.66 1.07
C ALA A 8 1.72 -23.41 0.79
N ASN A 9 1.00 -22.98 1.83
CA ASN A 9 -0.39 -22.61 1.72
C ASN A 9 -0.64 -21.39 2.60
N PHE A 10 -0.98 -20.25 1.99
CA PHE A 10 -1.26 -19.00 2.71
C PHE A 10 -2.37 -19.14 3.76
N GLU A 11 -3.29 -20.07 3.57
CA GLU A 11 -4.46 -20.27 4.43
C GLU A 11 -4.35 -21.55 5.28
N PHE A 12 -3.18 -22.19 5.29
CA PHE A 12 -2.92 -23.31 6.20
C PHE A 12 -2.87 -22.80 7.64
N VAL A 13 -3.53 -23.56 8.52
CA VAL A 13 -3.60 -23.30 9.96
C VAL A 13 -2.96 -24.48 10.66
N GLU A 14 -1.78 -24.26 11.25
CA GLU A 14 -1.05 -25.28 11.99
C GLU A 14 -1.84 -25.67 13.26
N LYS A 15 -1.96 -26.98 13.53
CA LYS A 15 -2.78 -27.51 14.65
C LYS A 15 -2.36 -26.94 16.02
N ASN A 16 -1.08 -26.63 16.18
CA ASN A 16 -0.49 -26.11 17.43
C ASN A 16 -0.14 -24.61 17.34
N SER A 17 -0.67 -23.89 16.34
CA SER A 17 -0.40 -22.46 16.21
C SER A 17 -0.97 -21.68 17.39
N LEU A 18 -0.14 -20.82 17.98
CA LEU A 18 -0.52 -19.92 19.07
C LEU A 18 -1.12 -18.60 18.55
N HIS A 19 -1.07 -18.35 17.24
CA HIS A 19 -1.42 -17.07 16.61
C HIS A 19 -2.48 -17.25 15.52
N ILE A 20 -3.58 -17.93 15.89
CA ILE A 20 -4.74 -18.14 15.01
C ILE A 20 -5.73 -16.98 15.20
N LEU A 21 -6.03 -16.29 14.10
CA LEU A 21 -6.98 -15.19 14.06
C LEU A 21 -8.23 -15.57 13.25
N LYS A 22 -9.37 -15.00 13.63
CA LYS A 22 -10.66 -15.18 12.94
C LYS A 22 -11.08 -13.87 12.29
N VAL A 23 -11.32 -13.90 10.98
CA VAL A 23 -11.88 -12.77 10.23
C VAL A 23 -13.30 -13.10 9.81
N LYS A 24 -14.26 -12.25 10.18
CA LYS A 24 -15.64 -12.31 9.74
C LYS A 24 -16.22 -10.91 9.74
N ASN A 25 -16.77 -10.47 8.60
CA ASN A 25 -17.54 -9.24 8.55
C ASN A 25 -18.97 -9.49 9.07
N SER A 26 -19.51 -8.54 9.79
CA SER A 26 -20.94 -8.43 10.08
C SER A 26 -21.72 -7.97 8.84
N ASP A 27 -23.04 -8.13 8.87
CA ASP A 27 -23.92 -7.63 7.81
C ASP A 27 -24.12 -6.09 7.84
N ASP A 28 -23.59 -5.42 8.88
CA ASP A 28 -23.60 -3.96 9.02
C ASP A 28 -22.40 -3.33 8.28
N ILE A 29 -22.60 -3.05 6.99
CA ILE A 29 -21.53 -2.53 6.12
C ILE A 29 -20.97 -1.19 6.62
N GLN A 30 -21.81 -0.32 7.19
CA GLN A 30 -21.38 0.97 7.71
C GLN A 30 -20.38 0.78 8.86
N LYS A 31 -20.73 -0.11 9.80
CA LYS A 31 -19.87 -0.46 10.93
C LYS A 31 -18.60 -1.18 10.49
N GLU A 32 -18.67 -2.02 9.46
CA GLU A 32 -17.48 -2.67 8.91
C GLU A 32 -16.51 -1.66 8.27
N PHE A 33 -17.01 -0.64 7.56
CA PHE A 33 -16.17 0.45 7.06
C PHE A 33 -15.48 1.19 8.20
N TYR A 34 -16.21 1.51 9.27
CA TYR A 34 -15.65 2.16 10.46
C TYR A 34 -14.57 1.29 11.12
N LEU A 35 -14.85 0.01 11.38
CA LEU A 35 -13.89 -0.91 12.00
C LEU A 35 -12.62 -1.05 11.16
N TYR A 36 -12.76 -1.18 9.83
CA TYR A 36 -11.58 -1.22 8.96
C TYR A 36 -10.82 0.11 9.03
N SER A 37 -11.51 1.25 9.03
CA SER A 37 -10.85 2.56 9.17
C SER A 37 -9.99 2.66 10.44
N GLU A 38 -10.49 2.18 11.58
CA GLU A 38 -9.75 2.17 12.85
C GLU A 38 -8.53 1.25 12.79
N ASN A 39 -8.67 0.09 12.17
CA ASN A 39 -7.58 -0.87 11.98
C ASN A 39 -6.44 -0.26 11.18
N PHE A 40 -6.76 0.43 10.08
CA PHE A 40 -5.79 1.12 9.21
C PHE A 40 -5.14 2.31 9.94
N LEU A 41 -5.92 3.14 10.65
CA LEU A 41 -5.39 4.25 11.44
C LEU A 41 -4.43 3.76 12.52
N SER A 42 -4.83 2.74 13.27
CA SER A 42 -4.03 2.17 14.36
C SER A 42 -2.71 1.58 13.84
N SER A 43 -2.74 0.96 12.65
CA SER A 43 -1.54 0.45 11.99
C SER A 43 -0.60 1.59 11.58
N ALA A 44 -1.13 2.66 10.99
CA ALA A 44 -0.36 3.84 10.62
C ALA A 44 0.30 4.51 11.84
N ASN A 45 -0.47 4.67 12.93
CA ASN A 45 -0.01 5.22 14.20
C ASN A 45 1.12 4.39 14.82
N LEU A 46 1.03 3.05 14.79
CA LEU A 46 2.11 2.20 15.29
C LEU A 46 3.39 2.34 14.46
N LEU A 47 3.28 2.37 13.13
CA LEU A 47 4.43 2.46 12.24
C LEU A 47 5.10 3.84 12.33
N ILE A 48 4.33 4.93 12.33
CA ILE A 48 4.91 6.27 12.41
C ILE A 48 5.57 6.53 13.77
N ASN A 49 4.97 6.04 14.85
CA ASN A 49 5.58 6.15 16.18
C ASN A 49 6.88 5.34 16.25
N HIS A 50 6.92 4.15 15.64
CA HIS A 50 8.16 3.38 15.56
C HIS A 50 9.22 4.10 14.72
N ALA A 51 8.84 4.65 13.56
CA ALA A 51 9.73 5.40 12.68
C ALA A 51 10.30 6.65 13.36
N LEU A 52 9.49 7.39 14.12
CA LEU A 52 9.92 8.58 14.87
C LEU A 52 10.87 8.25 16.03
N ASN A 53 10.72 7.09 16.67
CA ASN A 53 11.48 6.70 17.86
C ASN A 53 12.74 5.87 17.56
N THR A 54 12.94 5.44 16.30
CA THR A 54 14.18 4.75 15.89
C THR A 54 15.26 5.74 15.42
N ASN A 55 16.52 5.34 15.58
CA ASN A 55 17.68 6.02 15.02
C ASN A 55 17.95 5.62 13.55
N GLU A 56 17.16 4.71 12.99
CA GLU A 56 17.30 4.23 11.62
C GLU A 56 16.58 5.16 10.63
N ASN A 57 17.33 6.08 10.01
CA ASN A 57 16.79 6.99 8.99
C ASN A 57 16.09 6.24 7.85
N ARG A 58 16.59 5.06 7.47
CA ARG A 58 15.95 4.18 6.47
C ARG A 58 14.49 3.87 6.79
N LYS A 59 14.14 3.67 8.06
CA LYS A 59 12.73 3.42 8.46
C LYS A 59 11.88 4.68 8.29
N LYS A 60 12.43 5.86 8.58
CA LYS A 60 11.74 7.14 8.36
C LYS A 60 11.51 7.38 6.87
N ASP A 61 12.53 7.13 6.06
CA ASP A 61 12.50 7.37 4.61
C ASP A 61 11.60 6.37 3.88
N PHE A 62 11.69 5.08 4.20
CA PHE A 62 11.03 4.02 3.42
C PHE A 62 9.65 3.65 3.97
N TRP A 63 9.48 3.56 5.30
CA TRP A 63 8.18 3.20 5.86
C TRP A 63 7.14 4.30 5.63
N LEU A 64 7.58 5.53 5.32
CA LEU A 64 6.74 6.65 4.92
C LEU A 64 5.70 6.25 3.86
N PHE A 65 6.09 5.47 2.85
CA PHE A 65 5.18 5.05 1.78
C PHE A 65 4.01 4.22 2.31
N GLY A 66 4.31 3.23 3.15
CA GLY A 66 3.29 2.41 3.81
C GLY A 66 2.46 3.20 4.82
N ILE A 67 3.09 4.05 5.64
CA ILE A 67 2.45 4.88 6.66
C ILE A 67 1.42 5.81 6.03
N VAL A 68 1.83 6.58 5.01
CA VAL A 68 0.95 7.54 4.33
C VAL A 68 -0.23 6.82 3.69
N TYR A 69 0.03 5.69 3.03
CA TYR A 69 -1.04 4.89 2.44
C TYR A 69 -2.06 4.43 3.51
N LEU A 70 -1.59 3.90 4.64
CA LEU A 70 -2.48 3.39 5.70
C LEU A 70 -3.34 4.52 6.31
N TYR A 71 -2.76 5.68 6.58
CA TYR A 71 -3.50 6.86 7.04
C TYR A 71 -4.56 7.29 6.04
N ARG A 72 -4.19 7.32 4.77
CA ARG A 72 -5.14 7.76 3.76
C ARG A 72 -6.28 6.75 3.58
N GLN A 73 -5.95 5.47 3.60
CA GLN A 73 -6.95 4.40 3.54
C GLN A 73 -7.90 4.47 4.75
N SER A 74 -7.44 4.86 5.94
CA SER A 74 -8.33 5.04 7.10
C SER A 74 -9.32 6.19 6.89
N LEU A 75 -8.87 7.34 6.38
CA LEU A 75 -9.77 8.45 6.06
C LEU A 75 -10.79 8.07 4.97
N GLU A 76 -10.34 7.39 3.90
CA GLU A 76 -11.22 6.93 2.82
C GLU A 76 -12.33 6.00 3.34
N LEU A 77 -11.98 5.05 4.22
CA LEU A 77 -12.93 4.11 4.82
C LEU A 77 -13.87 4.80 5.81
N LEU A 78 -13.39 5.76 6.59
CA LEU A 78 -14.21 6.52 7.53
C LEU A 78 -15.23 7.39 6.78
N LEU A 79 -14.83 8.06 5.70
CA LEU A 79 -15.76 8.81 4.84
C LEU A 79 -16.83 7.89 4.26
N LYS A 80 -16.46 6.69 3.77
CA LYS A 80 -17.43 5.68 3.30
C LYS A 80 -18.38 5.23 4.40
N SER A 81 -17.89 5.10 5.63
CA SER A 81 -18.73 4.81 6.79
C SER A 81 -19.75 5.92 7.05
N ILE A 82 -19.30 7.18 7.06
CA ILE A 82 -20.19 8.34 7.24
C ILE A 82 -21.25 8.39 6.13
N ALA A 83 -20.86 8.27 4.86
CA ALA A 83 -21.82 8.24 3.75
C ALA A 83 -22.85 7.11 3.92
N PHE A 84 -22.41 5.91 4.31
CA PHE A 84 -23.29 4.75 4.50
C PHE A 84 -24.22 4.87 5.71
N LYS A 85 -23.98 5.80 6.63
CA LYS A 85 -24.91 6.17 7.71
C LYS A 85 -26.15 6.88 7.15
N TYR A 86 -25.97 7.72 6.12
CA TYR A 86 -27.04 8.56 5.56
C TYR A 86 -27.66 7.96 4.28
N LEU A 87 -26.88 7.25 3.46
CA LEU A 87 -27.38 6.56 2.27
C LEU A 87 -28.13 5.29 2.68
N THR A 88 -29.43 5.24 2.37
CA THR A 88 -30.27 4.09 2.70
C THR A 88 -30.37 3.13 1.52
N GLU A 89 -30.65 3.65 0.33
CA GLU A 89 -30.85 2.87 -0.90
C GLU A 89 -29.56 2.21 -1.42
N VAL A 90 -29.73 0.99 -1.95
CA VAL A 90 -28.62 0.16 -2.42
C VAL A 90 -27.96 0.74 -3.68
N ASP A 91 -28.73 1.37 -4.55
CA ASP A 91 -28.20 1.92 -5.79
C ASP A 91 -27.43 3.23 -5.55
N ASP A 92 -27.91 4.10 -4.65
CA ASP A 92 -27.17 5.28 -4.19
C ASP A 92 -25.82 4.90 -3.57
N LYS A 93 -25.79 3.83 -2.76
CA LYS A 93 -24.53 3.28 -2.19
C LYS A 93 -23.54 2.83 -3.27
N LYS A 94 -24.01 2.19 -4.34
CA LYS A 94 -23.15 1.76 -5.45
C LYS A 94 -22.66 2.95 -6.26
N GLU A 95 -23.54 3.91 -6.51
CA GLU A 95 -23.21 5.16 -7.19
C GLU A 95 -22.12 5.92 -6.42
N PHE A 96 -22.32 6.13 -5.12
CA PHE A 96 -21.32 6.73 -4.21
C PHE A 96 -19.95 6.04 -4.33
N ILE A 97 -19.90 4.71 -4.16
CA ILE A 97 -18.63 3.96 -4.28
C ILE A 97 -17.99 4.11 -5.67
N GLY A 98 -18.80 4.07 -6.73
CA GLY A 98 -18.34 4.15 -8.12
C GLY A 98 -17.77 5.51 -8.50
N ASN A 99 -18.36 6.56 -7.93
CA ASN A 99 -18.05 7.97 -8.12
C ASN A 99 -16.80 8.36 -7.30
N VAL A 100 -16.83 8.14 -5.99
CA VAL A 100 -15.75 8.48 -5.04
C VAL A 100 -14.47 7.72 -5.28
N ARG A 101 -14.57 6.40 -5.47
CA ARG A 101 -13.42 5.49 -5.57
C ARG A 101 -12.43 5.67 -4.42
N HIS A 102 -11.32 6.40 -4.66
CA HIS A 102 -10.23 6.64 -3.72
C HIS A 102 -10.09 8.12 -3.32
N ASN A 103 -10.81 9.03 -3.97
CA ASN A 103 -10.68 10.46 -3.76
C ASN A 103 -11.31 10.85 -2.41
N LEU A 104 -10.64 11.71 -1.63
CA LEU A 104 -11.11 12.11 -0.31
C LEU A 104 -12.00 13.37 -0.34
N LYS A 105 -11.85 14.22 -1.36
CA LYS A 105 -12.51 15.54 -1.43
C LYS A 105 -13.29 15.77 -2.70
N ASP A 106 -12.59 15.78 -3.85
CA ASP A 106 -13.11 16.41 -5.07
C ASP A 106 -14.38 15.71 -5.56
N ALA A 107 -15.48 16.46 -5.71
CA ALA A 107 -16.79 16.08 -6.22
C ALA A 107 -17.50 14.86 -5.59
N TYR A 108 -16.92 14.17 -4.59
CA TYR A 108 -17.34 12.79 -4.32
C TYR A 108 -17.47 12.34 -2.85
N ALA A 109 -16.50 12.46 -1.94
CA ALA A 109 -16.68 11.88 -0.59
C ALA A 109 -17.26 12.87 0.42
N TYR A 110 -16.44 13.85 0.82
CA TYR A 110 -16.81 14.81 1.86
C TYR A 110 -17.87 15.81 1.37
N ASP A 111 -17.84 16.22 0.10
CA ASP A 111 -18.84 17.14 -0.46
C ASP A 111 -20.21 16.47 -0.59
N GLU A 112 -20.28 15.24 -1.09
CA GLU A 112 -21.54 14.47 -1.14
C GLU A 112 -22.07 14.22 0.28
N ILE A 113 -21.19 13.88 1.24
CA ILE A 113 -21.57 13.75 2.66
C ILE A 113 -22.12 15.08 3.19
N SER A 114 -21.47 16.21 2.91
CA SER A 114 -21.86 17.52 3.45
C SER A 114 -23.27 17.94 3.02
N VAL A 115 -23.72 17.51 1.85
CA VAL A 115 -25.11 17.73 1.38
C VAL A 115 -26.11 16.82 2.09
N LEU A 116 -25.68 15.67 2.62
CA LEU A 116 -26.52 14.73 3.36
C LEU A 116 -26.70 15.12 4.84
N LEU A 117 -25.82 15.97 5.38
CA LEU A 117 -25.84 16.38 6.80
C LEU A 117 -26.89 17.47 7.04
N GLN A 118 -27.63 17.36 8.15
CA GLN A 118 -28.47 18.43 8.68
C GLN A 118 -27.65 19.36 9.59
N GLU A 119 -28.14 20.57 9.91
CA GLU A 119 -27.43 21.51 10.80
C GLU A 119 -27.06 20.87 12.15
N ASP A 120 -27.97 20.05 12.71
CA ASP A 120 -27.76 19.33 13.98
C ASP A 120 -26.74 18.18 13.88
N ASP A 121 -26.40 17.73 12.66
CA ASP A 121 -25.34 16.72 12.43
C ASP A 121 -23.93 17.35 12.49
N ILE A 122 -23.81 18.67 12.35
CA ILE A 122 -22.53 19.37 12.25
C ILE A 122 -21.99 19.63 13.66
N THR A 123 -21.04 18.80 14.07
CA THR A 123 -20.39 18.92 15.38
C THR A 123 -19.16 19.83 15.38
N LEU A 124 -18.61 20.12 14.20
CA LEU A 124 -17.39 20.90 14.03
C LEU A 124 -17.66 22.40 14.21
N SER A 125 -16.72 23.11 14.84
CA SER A 125 -16.68 24.58 14.74
C SER A 125 -16.34 25.04 13.31
N ASP A 126 -16.65 26.29 12.98
CA ASP A 126 -16.32 26.87 11.67
C ASP A 126 -14.83 26.73 11.31
N ASN A 127 -13.95 26.86 12.30
CA ASN A 127 -12.51 26.73 12.12
C ASN A 127 -12.10 25.26 11.83
N GLU A 128 -12.68 24.30 12.55
CA GLU A 128 -12.43 22.87 12.33
C GLU A 128 -12.99 22.39 10.99
N GLY A 129 -14.20 22.82 10.65
CA GLY A 129 -14.82 22.52 9.36
C GLY A 129 -13.98 23.05 8.21
N LYS A 130 -13.55 24.32 8.29
CA LYS A 130 -12.67 24.93 7.28
C LYS A 130 -11.31 24.23 7.19
N TRP A 131 -10.69 23.91 8.32
CA TRP A 131 -9.40 23.23 8.33
C TRP A 131 -9.49 21.83 7.70
N LEU A 132 -10.53 21.07 8.05
CA LEU A 132 -10.76 19.72 7.50
C LEU A 132 -10.99 19.78 5.99
N ASP A 133 -11.79 20.75 5.54
CA ASP A 133 -12.07 21.02 4.14
C ASP A 133 -10.78 21.29 3.34
N GLU A 134 -9.96 22.24 3.82
CA GLU A 134 -8.68 22.58 3.20
C GLU A 134 -7.71 21.39 3.21
N TYR A 135 -7.69 20.60 4.29
CA TYR A 135 -6.78 19.47 4.41
C TYR A 135 -7.12 18.31 3.48
N LEU A 136 -8.40 17.92 3.40
CA LEU A 136 -8.85 16.87 2.48
C LEU A 136 -8.68 17.30 1.02
N THR A 137 -8.86 18.59 0.73
CA THR A 137 -8.55 19.20 -0.58
C THR A 137 -7.08 19.02 -0.93
N ASP A 138 -6.17 19.41 -0.02
CA ASP A 138 -4.73 19.30 -0.26
C ASP A 138 -4.26 17.85 -0.49
N ILE A 139 -4.82 16.88 0.24
CA ILE A 139 -4.54 15.45 -0.01
C ILE A 139 -5.00 15.05 -1.42
N SER A 140 -6.19 15.48 -1.83
CA SER A 140 -6.81 15.06 -3.10
C SER A 140 -6.14 15.71 -4.31
N GLU A 141 -5.71 16.97 -4.19
CA GLU A 141 -4.92 17.66 -5.22
C GLU A 141 -3.56 16.98 -5.44
N LEU A 142 -2.93 16.49 -4.36
CA LEU A 142 -1.61 15.85 -4.44
C LEU A 142 -1.65 14.39 -4.86
N ASP A 143 -2.62 13.62 -4.37
CA ASP A 143 -2.67 12.16 -4.55
C ASP A 143 -4.11 11.67 -4.84
N GLU A 144 -4.86 12.26 -5.75
CA GLU A 144 -6.27 11.90 -5.99
C GLU A 144 -6.57 10.38 -6.04
N GLN A 145 -5.72 9.57 -6.68
CA GLN A 145 -5.96 8.15 -6.95
C GLN A 145 -5.33 7.15 -5.94
N SER A 146 -4.60 7.65 -4.94
CA SER A 146 -3.83 6.81 -3.98
C SER A 146 -2.65 6.11 -4.57
N ASP A 147 -2.08 6.66 -5.63
CA ASP A 147 -0.98 6.03 -6.32
C ASP A 147 0.38 6.56 -5.86
N MET A 148 0.46 7.82 -5.39
CA MET A 148 1.73 8.51 -5.10
C MET A 148 2.60 7.81 -4.06
N PHE A 149 1.99 7.22 -3.03
CA PHE A 149 2.69 6.50 -1.96
C PHE A 149 2.58 4.98 -2.09
N ARG A 150 1.96 4.50 -3.17
CA ARG A 150 1.93 3.07 -3.51
C ARG A 150 2.90 2.70 -4.60
N TYR A 151 3.16 3.61 -5.55
CA TYR A 151 3.95 3.34 -6.75
C TYR A 151 4.94 4.49 -7.00
N PRO A 152 6.15 4.20 -7.49
CA PRO A 152 7.14 5.24 -7.82
C PRO A 152 6.70 6.16 -8.97
N PHE A 153 5.78 5.70 -9.83
CA PHE A 153 5.30 6.43 -10.99
C PHE A 153 3.84 6.11 -11.33
N ASN A 154 3.20 7.01 -12.08
CA ASN A 154 1.84 6.82 -12.57
C ASN A 154 1.79 5.88 -13.79
N PHE A 155 0.60 5.59 -14.32
CA PHE A 155 0.44 4.68 -15.47
C PHE A 155 1.12 5.14 -16.78
N LYS A 156 1.43 6.43 -16.89
CA LYS A 156 2.24 7.01 -17.98
C LYS A 156 3.74 6.94 -17.68
N MET A 157 4.13 6.20 -16.63
CA MET A 157 5.48 6.11 -16.06
C MET A 157 6.10 7.47 -15.73
N ALA A 158 5.27 8.49 -15.51
CA ALA A 158 5.75 9.76 -15.00
C ALA A 158 5.84 9.69 -13.47
N ARG A 159 6.98 10.15 -12.94
CA ARG A 159 7.27 10.18 -11.50
C ARG A 159 6.31 11.09 -10.76
N PHE A 160 5.95 10.69 -9.55
CA PHE A 160 5.25 11.57 -8.62
C PHE A 160 6.21 12.58 -7.99
N PHE A 161 7.30 12.10 -7.39
CA PHE A 161 8.33 12.94 -6.79
C PHE A 161 9.43 13.26 -7.80
N LYS A 162 9.63 14.54 -8.13
CA LYS A 162 10.65 15.01 -9.10
C LYS A 162 11.83 15.70 -8.43
N VAL A 163 11.61 16.20 -7.23
CA VAL A 163 12.59 16.85 -6.37
C VAL A 163 12.69 16.04 -5.09
N GLN A 164 13.80 16.21 -4.38
CA GLN A 164 13.90 15.68 -3.04
C GLN A 164 12.87 16.39 -2.16
N THR A 165 12.11 15.62 -1.39
CA THR A 165 11.04 16.16 -0.54
C THR A 165 11.28 15.71 0.89
N HIS A 166 11.27 16.67 1.81
CA HIS A 166 11.41 16.41 3.25
C HIS A 166 10.01 16.41 3.85
N ILE A 167 9.63 15.36 4.56
CA ILE A 167 8.28 15.24 5.11
C ILE A 167 8.37 15.12 6.62
N ASN A 168 7.78 16.07 7.33
CA ASN A 168 7.64 16.05 8.77
C ASN A 168 6.63 14.98 9.18
N LEU A 169 7.14 13.84 9.66
CA LEU A 169 6.34 12.69 10.07
C LEU A 169 5.45 13.02 11.28
N ARG A 170 5.92 13.87 12.20
CA ARG A 170 5.13 14.29 13.36
C ARG A 170 3.92 15.11 12.93
N ALA A 171 4.11 16.05 12.00
CA ALA A 171 3.03 16.87 11.46
C ALA A 171 2.06 16.03 10.62
N LEU A 172 2.57 15.13 9.77
CA LEU A 172 1.76 14.17 9.00
C LEU A 172 0.87 13.34 9.92
N GLY A 173 1.45 12.69 10.93
CA GLY A 173 0.71 11.87 11.88
C GLY A 173 -0.31 12.69 12.66
N THR A 174 0.05 13.89 13.11
CA THR A 174 -0.86 14.77 13.85
C THR A 174 -2.05 15.19 12.99
N ASN A 175 -1.82 15.72 11.79
CA ASN A 175 -2.90 16.16 10.90
C ASN A 175 -3.84 15.02 10.48
N MET A 176 -3.28 13.84 10.17
CA MET A 176 -4.09 12.66 9.84
C MET A 176 -5.00 12.23 11.01
N ASN A 177 -4.48 12.23 12.24
CA ASN A 177 -5.28 11.90 13.42
C ASN A 177 -6.31 12.99 13.74
N SER A 178 -5.98 14.27 13.56
CA SER A 178 -6.92 15.37 13.74
C SER A 178 -8.08 15.28 12.77
N ALA A 179 -7.80 15.06 11.49
CA ALA A 179 -8.82 14.86 10.47
C ALA A 179 -9.70 13.63 10.79
N TYR A 180 -9.09 12.51 11.19
CA TYR A 180 -9.83 11.32 11.57
C TYR A 180 -10.76 11.55 12.78
N LYS A 181 -10.30 12.27 13.81
CA LYS A 181 -11.12 12.64 14.98
C LYS A 181 -12.28 13.54 14.61
N MET A 182 -12.05 14.57 13.78
CA MET A 182 -13.11 15.46 13.29
C MET A 182 -14.20 14.67 12.55
N LEU A 183 -13.80 13.79 11.61
CA LEU A 183 -14.72 12.92 10.89
C LEU A 183 -15.43 11.91 11.82
N THR A 184 -14.77 11.42 12.86
CA THR A 184 -15.39 10.53 13.86
C THR A 184 -16.44 11.27 14.68
N GLY A 185 -16.18 12.53 15.04
CA GLY A 185 -17.15 13.43 15.66
C GLY A 185 -18.41 13.60 14.81
N MET A 186 -18.24 13.81 13.49
CA MET A 186 -19.35 13.86 12.54
C MET A 186 -20.12 12.53 12.47
N LEU A 187 -19.42 11.40 12.45
CA LEU A 187 -20.07 10.08 12.40
C LEU A 187 -20.98 9.85 13.61
N TYR A 188 -20.52 10.18 14.81
CA TYR A 188 -21.22 9.91 16.07
C TYR A 188 -22.06 11.07 16.59
N GLN A 189 -22.03 12.24 15.94
CA GLN A 189 -22.69 13.48 16.40
C GLN A 189 -22.24 13.87 17.82
N VAL A 190 -20.97 13.66 18.14
CA VAL A 190 -20.38 14.04 19.44
C VAL A 190 -19.33 15.12 19.24
N LYS A 191 -19.41 16.20 20.01
CA LYS A 191 -18.33 17.18 20.13
C LYS A 191 -17.19 16.57 20.95
N GLU A 192 -16.07 16.26 20.31
CA GLU A 192 -14.89 15.77 21.02
C GLU A 192 -14.13 16.93 21.68
N GLY A 193 -14.09 16.94 23.02
CA GLY A 193 -13.11 17.71 23.80
C GLY A 193 -13.31 19.23 23.86
N LYS A 194 -12.25 19.93 24.32
CA LYS A 194 -12.20 21.41 24.35
C LYS A 194 -11.84 21.93 22.95
N GLN A 195 -12.62 22.91 22.49
CA GLN A 195 -12.77 23.40 21.11
C GLN A 195 -11.52 23.95 20.36
N ASP A 196 -10.28 23.73 20.79
CA ASP A 196 -9.07 24.29 20.14
C ASP A 196 -7.83 23.37 20.12
N GLU A 197 -7.90 22.13 20.63
CA GLU A 197 -6.70 21.26 20.73
C GLU A 197 -6.43 20.37 19.50
N LEU A 198 -7.35 20.29 18.53
CA LEU A 198 -7.22 19.40 17.38
C LEU A 198 -6.35 19.98 16.26
N ILE A 199 -6.30 21.30 16.09
CA ILE A 199 -5.55 21.94 15.01
C ILE A 199 -4.18 22.37 15.53
N VAL A 200 -3.17 21.56 15.23
CA VAL A 200 -1.77 21.85 15.63
C VAL A 200 -0.95 22.42 14.48
N TYR A 201 -1.16 21.91 13.25
CA TYR A 201 -0.45 22.35 12.06
C TYR A 201 -1.41 22.89 11.00
N LYS A 202 -0.86 23.62 10.02
CA LYS A 202 -1.59 24.06 8.83
C LYS A 202 -2.21 22.86 8.08
N PRO A 203 -3.35 23.03 7.40
CA PRO A 203 -4.04 21.95 6.67
C PRO A 203 -3.29 21.61 5.37
N LYS A 204 -2.08 21.09 5.51
CA LYS A 204 -1.23 20.61 4.42
C LYS A 204 -0.89 19.15 4.64
N PHE A 205 -1.08 18.34 3.61
CA PHE A 205 -0.81 16.91 3.60
C PHE A 205 0.68 16.65 3.85
N LEU A 206 1.53 17.34 3.11
CA LEU A 206 2.99 17.25 3.23
C LEU A 206 3.54 18.57 3.74
N ILE A 207 4.18 18.52 4.91
CA ILE A 207 4.81 19.68 5.55
C ILE A 207 6.32 19.43 5.58
N GLU A 208 7.09 20.34 4.97
CA GLU A 208 8.56 20.21 4.88
C GLU A 208 9.32 20.94 6.00
N ASP A 209 8.61 21.68 6.86
CA ASP A 209 9.18 22.37 8.03
C ASP A 209 9.32 21.45 9.26
N GLY A 210 10.11 21.84 10.26
CA GLY A 210 10.24 21.12 11.54
C GLY A 210 11.66 20.61 11.86
N SER A 211 11.75 19.77 12.90
CA SER A 211 13.02 19.21 13.37
C SER A 211 13.55 18.15 12.39
N TYR A 212 14.86 18.16 12.13
CA TYR A 212 15.54 17.13 11.32
C TYR A 212 15.23 15.71 11.80
N TYR A 213 15.11 15.49 13.11
CA TYR A 213 14.84 14.17 13.67
C TYR A 213 13.42 13.65 13.41
N ASP A 214 12.49 14.53 13.06
CA ASP A 214 11.09 14.19 12.76
C ASP A 214 10.85 14.02 11.24
N GLN A 215 11.88 14.12 10.41
CA GLN A 215 11.74 14.05 8.95
C GLN A 215 11.96 12.64 8.39
N GLY A 216 11.12 12.26 7.43
CA GLY A 216 11.43 11.26 6.42
C GLY A 216 11.74 11.94 5.09
N VAL A 217 12.70 11.40 4.33
CA VAL A 217 13.20 12.03 3.11
C VAL A 217 12.95 11.12 1.91
N ILE A 218 12.24 11.68 0.92
CA ILE A 218 12.14 11.06 -0.41
C ILE A 218 13.28 11.63 -1.24
N TRP A 219 14.36 10.86 -1.34
CA TRP A 219 15.55 11.26 -2.09
C TRP A 219 15.29 11.29 -3.59
N LYS A 220 15.86 12.29 -4.29
CA LYS A 220 15.79 12.38 -5.75
C LYS A 220 16.38 11.13 -6.44
N GLY A 221 17.40 10.51 -5.83
CA GLY A 221 17.99 9.26 -6.32
C GLY A 221 16.99 8.10 -6.33
N PHE A 222 16.18 7.99 -5.26
CA PHE A 222 15.14 6.96 -5.10
C PHE A 222 13.86 7.21 -5.91
N SER A 223 13.72 8.36 -6.56
CA SER A 223 12.47 8.74 -7.24
C SER A 223 12.07 7.83 -8.41
N ASN A 224 12.95 6.91 -8.82
CA ASN A 224 12.67 5.87 -9.80
C ASN A 224 12.53 4.46 -9.22
N ASP A 225 12.95 4.28 -7.97
CA ASP A 225 13.30 2.96 -7.49
C ASP A 225 12.09 2.34 -6.82
N PHE A 226 11.73 1.14 -7.25
CA PHE A 226 10.72 0.35 -6.55
C PHE A 226 11.19 -0.05 -5.15
N TYR A 227 12.50 -0.21 -4.94
CA TYR A 227 13.05 -0.82 -3.74
C TYR A 227 12.65 -0.11 -2.43
N PRO A 228 12.76 1.24 -2.29
CA PRO A 228 12.28 1.95 -1.09
C PRO A 228 10.79 1.71 -0.78
N TYR A 229 9.94 1.64 -1.82
CA TYR A 229 8.52 1.33 -1.63
C TYR A 229 8.35 -0.12 -1.17
N ILE A 230 8.94 -1.08 -1.89
CA ILE A 230 8.86 -2.51 -1.57
C ILE A 230 9.29 -2.76 -0.14
N GLU A 231 10.47 -2.26 0.23
CA GLU A 231 11.02 -2.47 1.57
C GLU A 231 10.16 -1.82 2.65
N GLY A 232 9.70 -0.58 2.45
CA GLY A 232 8.80 0.09 3.37
C GLY A 232 7.50 -0.71 3.63
N TYR A 233 6.91 -1.27 2.57
CA TYR A 233 5.73 -2.12 2.70
C TYR A 233 6.05 -3.47 3.37
N MET A 234 7.12 -4.16 2.96
CA MET A 234 7.46 -5.49 3.48
C MET A 234 7.94 -5.45 4.94
N GLU A 235 8.82 -4.50 5.28
CA GLU A 235 9.30 -4.32 6.66
C GLU A 235 8.20 -3.80 7.60
N GLY A 236 7.39 -2.84 7.14
CA GLY A 236 6.25 -2.37 7.90
C GLY A 236 5.27 -3.50 8.20
N ALA A 237 4.99 -4.36 7.22
CA ALA A 237 4.17 -5.56 7.42
C ALA A 237 4.80 -6.54 8.42
N ASN A 238 6.12 -6.78 8.34
CA ASN A 238 6.85 -7.59 9.32
C ASN A 238 6.74 -7.02 10.74
N TYR A 239 6.81 -5.70 10.89
CA TYR A 239 6.61 -5.04 12.17
C TYR A 239 5.17 -5.20 12.70
N LEU A 240 4.15 -5.03 11.84
CA LEU A 240 2.77 -5.28 12.23
C LEU A 240 2.55 -6.76 12.65
N CYS A 241 3.14 -7.71 11.92
CA CYS A 241 3.12 -9.13 12.29
C CYS A 241 3.70 -9.35 13.69
N LYS A 242 4.86 -8.73 13.99
CA LYS A 242 5.48 -8.78 15.31
C LYS A 242 4.53 -8.26 16.40
N MET A 243 3.87 -7.12 16.15
CA MET A 243 2.91 -6.53 17.10
C MET A 243 1.67 -7.40 17.32
N ILE A 244 1.19 -8.12 16.29
CA ILE A 244 0.10 -9.10 16.45
C ILE A 244 0.55 -10.24 17.38
N MET A 245 1.75 -10.78 17.15
CA MET A 245 2.27 -11.91 17.93
C MET A 245 2.54 -11.53 19.40
N GLU A 246 3.14 -10.37 19.65
CA GLU A 246 3.57 -9.95 20.98
C GLU A 246 2.45 -9.34 21.82
N ASN A 247 1.46 -8.69 21.20
CA ASN A 247 0.44 -7.92 21.91
C ASN A 247 -1.00 -8.36 21.63
N LYS A 248 -1.21 -9.44 20.86
CA LYS A 248 -2.56 -9.92 20.44
C LYS A 248 -3.41 -8.83 19.80
N LYS A 249 -2.78 -7.98 18.99
CA LYS A 249 -3.42 -6.86 18.27
C LYS A 249 -4.03 -7.35 16.96
N ASP A 250 -5.03 -8.21 17.04
CA ASP A 250 -5.68 -8.88 15.90
C ASP A 250 -6.18 -7.90 14.82
N TYR A 251 -6.58 -6.68 15.22
CA TYR A 251 -7.01 -5.61 14.32
C TYR A 251 -5.96 -5.19 13.28
N LEU A 252 -4.68 -5.48 13.50
CA LEU A 252 -3.60 -5.17 12.55
C LEU A 252 -3.53 -6.15 11.37
N PHE A 253 -4.26 -7.27 11.42
CA PHE A 253 -4.11 -8.37 10.47
C PHE A 253 -4.40 -7.96 9.02
N LEU A 254 -5.49 -7.23 8.77
CA LEU A 254 -5.88 -6.84 7.41
C LEU A 254 -4.93 -5.76 6.83
N PRO A 255 -4.58 -4.68 7.57
CA PRO A 255 -3.51 -3.77 7.16
C PRO A 255 -2.18 -4.48 6.87
N MET A 256 -1.76 -5.41 7.73
CA MET A 256 -0.54 -6.21 7.53
C MET A 256 -0.61 -7.01 6.21
N CYS A 257 -1.71 -7.74 5.97
CA CYS A 257 -1.89 -8.51 4.75
C CYS A 257 -1.88 -7.62 3.51
N TYR A 258 -2.51 -6.44 3.58
CA TYR A 258 -2.45 -5.48 2.49
C TYR A 258 -1.02 -5.01 2.22
N MET A 259 -0.27 -4.62 3.26
CA MET A 259 1.10 -4.13 3.10
C MET A 259 1.99 -5.18 2.42
N TYR A 260 1.94 -6.43 2.88
CA TYR A 260 2.63 -7.52 2.20
C TYR A 260 2.18 -7.69 0.74
N ARG A 261 0.87 -7.73 0.50
CA ARG A 261 0.31 -7.94 -0.84
C ARG A 261 0.70 -6.80 -1.80
N ASN A 262 0.79 -5.56 -1.32
CA ASN A 262 1.29 -4.44 -2.11
C ASN A 262 2.80 -4.53 -2.36
N GLY A 263 3.59 -4.91 -1.35
CA GLY A 263 5.03 -5.16 -1.50
C GLY A 263 5.34 -6.23 -2.56
N ILE A 264 4.60 -7.34 -2.57
CA ILE A 264 4.72 -8.37 -3.62
C ILE A 264 4.32 -7.84 -5.00
N GLU A 265 3.23 -7.08 -5.11
CA GLU A 265 2.85 -6.46 -6.39
C GLU A 265 3.98 -5.56 -6.92
N LEU A 266 4.58 -4.76 -6.04
CA LEU A 266 5.69 -3.88 -6.39
C LEU A 266 6.94 -4.66 -6.81
N ALA A 267 7.31 -5.73 -6.11
CA ALA A 267 8.44 -6.58 -6.47
C ALA A 267 8.26 -7.23 -7.86
N LEU A 268 7.04 -7.68 -8.19
CA LEU A 268 6.72 -8.17 -9.54
C LEU A 268 6.80 -7.06 -10.60
N LYS A 269 6.35 -5.85 -10.27
CA LYS A 269 6.43 -4.70 -11.16
C LYS A 269 7.87 -4.24 -11.37
N ARG A 270 8.72 -4.30 -10.34
CA ARG A 270 10.16 -4.01 -10.43
C ARG A 270 10.82 -4.88 -11.49
N ILE A 271 10.70 -6.20 -11.37
CA ILE A 271 11.26 -7.15 -12.36
C ILE A 271 10.73 -6.86 -13.78
N LEU A 272 9.44 -6.57 -13.92
CA LEU A 272 8.85 -6.26 -15.24
C LEU A 272 9.44 -4.99 -15.86
N VAL A 273 9.63 -3.95 -15.04
CA VAL A 273 10.01 -2.60 -15.48
C VAL A 273 11.52 -2.44 -15.63
N GLU A 274 12.27 -2.91 -14.64
CA GLU A 274 13.71 -2.69 -14.50
C GLU A 274 14.52 -3.83 -15.16
N ASP A 275 14.05 -5.09 -15.06
CA ASP A 275 14.88 -6.25 -15.42
C ASP A 275 14.55 -6.91 -16.76
N CYS A 276 13.29 -6.89 -17.19
CA CYS A 276 12.86 -7.60 -18.40
C CYS A 276 13.29 -6.92 -19.73
N GLN A 277 13.99 -5.77 -19.66
CA GLN A 277 14.52 -5.02 -20.80
C GLN A 277 13.47 -4.67 -21.89
N PHE A 278 12.19 -4.56 -21.50
CA PHE A 278 11.14 -4.13 -22.41
C PHE A 278 11.23 -2.63 -22.69
N ASP A 279 10.85 -2.21 -23.90
CA ASP A 279 10.67 -0.80 -24.18
C ASP A 279 9.52 -0.21 -23.35
N PHE A 280 9.61 1.11 -23.12
CA PHE A 280 8.66 1.87 -22.30
C PHE A 280 7.19 1.69 -22.71
N LYS A 281 6.89 1.65 -24.01
CA LYS A 281 5.52 1.53 -24.52
C LYS A 281 4.97 0.13 -24.22
N THR A 282 5.82 -0.89 -24.35
CA THR A 282 5.49 -2.27 -23.99
C THR A 282 5.26 -2.42 -22.48
N VAL A 283 6.13 -1.86 -21.63
CA VAL A 283 5.96 -1.84 -20.17
C VAL A 283 4.63 -1.19 -19.78
N SER A 284 4.37 0.04 -20.25
CA SER A 284 3.14 0.77 -19.92
C SER A 284 1.88 -0.01 -20.33
N LYS A 285 1.87 -0.61 -21.52
CA LYS A 285 0.76 -1.46 -21.99
C LYS A 285 0.58 -2.70 -21.12
N LYS A 286 1.68 -3.38 -20.74
CA LYS A 286 1.63 -4.59 -19.92
C LYS A 286 1.11 -4.30 -18.52
N LEU A 287 1.57 -3.22 -17.88
CA LEU A 287 1.12 -2.76 -16.57
C LEU A 287 -0.35 -2.36 -16.57
N LYS A 288 -0.79 -1.58 -17.58
CA LYS A 288 -2.19 -1.13 -17.68
C LYS A 288 -3.16 -2.31 -17.77
N ASN A 289 -2.85 -3.31 -18.58
CA ASN A 289 -3.72 -4.48 -18.78
C ASN A 289 -3.75 -5.42 -17.57
N ARG A 290 -2.79 -5.30 -16.65
CA ARG A 290 -2.58 -6.23 -15.53
C ARG A 290 -2.55 -5.50 -14.18
N LYS A 291 -3.20 -4.33 -14.11
CA LYS A 291 -3.09 -3.31 -13.05
C LYS A 291 -2.70 -3.84 -11.67
N HIS A 292 -3.47 -4.78 -11.15
CA HIS A 292 -3.30 -5.43 -9.83
C HIS A 292 -3.22 -6.96 -9.89
N SER A 293 -3.18 -7.56 -11.08
CA SER A 293 -3.21 -9.02 -11.22
C SER A 293 -1.82 -9.59 -10.94
N ILE A 294 -1.64 -10.15 -9.74
CA ILE A 294 -0.41 -10.83 -9.31
C ILE A 294 -0.03 -11.95 -10.30
N GLU A 295 -0.98 -12.83 -10.64
CA GLU A 295 -0.75 -13.88 -11.65
C GLU A 295 -0.53 -13.31 -13.05
N GLY A 296 -1.24 -12.25 -13.42
CA GLY A 296 -1.06 -11.57 -14.70
C GLY A 296 0.35 -11.02 -14.87
N LEU A 297 0.91 -10.39 -13.82
CA LEU A 297 2.29 -9.90 -13.79
C LEU A 297 3.29 -11.07 -13.84
N TRP A 298 3.08 -12.11 -13.04
CA TRP A 298 3.91 -13.32 -13.05
C TRP A 298 4.02 -13.95 -14.44
N ASN A 299 2.89 -14.12 -15.12
CA ASN A 299 2.84 -14.70 -16.47
C ASN A 299 3.58 -13.87 -17.54
N VAL A 300 3.94 -12.62 -17.23
CA VAL A 300 4.79 -11.81 -18.11
C VAL A 300 6.27 -12.05 -17.84
N ILE A 301 6.66 -12.23 -16.58
CA ILE A 301 8.07 -12.25 -16.17
C ILE A 301 8.64 -13.67 -16.06
N LYS A 302 7.82 -14.70 -15.81
CA LYS A 302 8.30 -16.05 -15.47
C LYS A 302 9.18 -16.69 -16.55
N ASP A 303 8.83 -16.49 -17.83
CA ASP A 303 9.61 -17.03 -18.95
C ASP A 303 10.96 -16.31 -19.06
N HIS A 304 11.00 -15.00 -18.78
CA HIS A 304 12.24 -14.23 -18.73
C HIS A 304 13.15 -14.70 -17.60
N ILE A 305 12.59 -15.02 -16.43
CA ILE A 305 13.34 -15.57 -15.30
C ILE A 305 13.91 -16.95 -15.68
N GLY A 306 13.07 -17.84 -16.21
CA GLY A 306 13.47 -19.20 -16.58
C GLY A 306 14.60 -19.24 -17.62
N LEU A 307 14.54 -18.37 -18.64
CA LEU A 307 15.58 -18.27 -19.66
C LEU A 307 16.94 -17.78 -19.12
N ARG A 308 16.95 -17.08 -17.98
CA ARG A 308 18.13 -16.42 -17.43
C ARG A 308 18.68 -17.03 -16.15
N ALA A 309 17.93 -17.93 -15.52
CA ALA A 309 18.30 -18.53 -14.25
C ALA A 309 19.45 -19.55 -14.34
N ASN A 310 19.76 -20.07 -15.54
CA ASN A 310 20.70 -21.19 -15.74
C ASN A 310 20.43 -22.36 -14.76
N ALA A 311 19.17 -22.58 -14.43
CA ALA A 311 18.76 -23.60 -13.46
C ALA A 311 18.89 -25.00 -14.09
N PRO A 312 19.23 -26.03 -13.29
CA PRO A 312 19.17 -27.43 -13.74
C PRO A 312 17.79 -27.84 -14.27
N ASP A 313 17.74 -28.81 -15.17
CA ASP A 313 16.47 -29.30 -15.78
C ASP A 313 15.47 -29.85 -14.74
N ASP A 314 15.94 -30.29 -13.58
CA ASP A 314 15.13 -30.80 -12.46
C ASP A 314 14.77 -29.72 -11.42
N ASP A 315 15.14 -28.45 -11.65
CA ASP A 315 14.75 -27.35 -10.77
C ASP A 315 13.23 -27.13 -10.79
N THR A 316 12.63 -27.15 -9.61
CA THR A 316 11.17 -26.97 -9.45
C THR A 316 10.82 -25.63 -8.82
N THR A 317 11.79 -24.73 -8.63
CA THR A 317 11.62 -23.46 -7.90
C THR A 317 10.54 -22.59 -8.54
N LEU A 318 10.56 -22.42 -9.87
CA LEU A 318 9.53 -21.63 -10.57
C LEU A 318 8.14 -22.25 -10.46
N ILE A 319 8.05 -23.59 -10.48
CA ILE A 319 6.79 -24.31 -10.31
C ILE A 319 6.23 -24.06 -8.91
N ILE A 320 7.09 -24.15 -7.88
CA ILE A 320 6.73 -23.91 -6.49
C ILE A 320 6.29 -22.46 -6.30
N VAL A 321 7.06 -21.48 -6.79
CA VAL A 321 6.71 -20.04 -6.70
C VAL A 321 5.40 -19.73 -7.40
N GLU A 322 5.12 -20.35 -8.55
CA GLU A 322 3.84 -20.19 -9.24
C GLU A 322 2.66 -20.64 -8.37
N LEU A 323 2.84 -21.61 -7.46
CA LEU A 323 1.82 -21.97 -6.46
C LEU A 323 1.54 -20.81 -5.49
N TYR A 324 2.58 -20.15 -4.97
CA TYR A 324 2.42 -18.97 -4.09
C TYR A 324 1.68 -17.85 -4.82
N ILE A 325 2.09 -17.54 -6.06
CA ILE A 325 1.49 -16.51 -6.91
C ILE A 325 0.00 -16.78 -7.13
N LYS A 326 -0.37 -18.00 -7.54
CA LYS A 326 -1.77 -18.37 -7.80
C LYS A 326 -2.61 -18.32 -6.52
N GLN A 327 -2.07 -18.79 -5.40
CA GLN A 327 -2.77 -18.70 -4.12
C GLN A 327 -3.03 -17.25 -3.72
N LEU A 328 -2.00 -16.39 -3.74
CA LEU A 328 -2.15 -14.97 -3.40
C LEU A 328 -3.14 -14.27 -4.37
N HIS A 329 -3.06 -14.57 -5.66
CA HIS A 329 -3.98 -14.02 -6.65
C HIS A 329 -5.44 -14.43 -6.40
N ASN A 330 -5.68 -15.68 -6.00
CA ASN A 330 -7.02 -16.17 -5.65
C ASN A 330 -7.52 -15.60 -4.31
N ILE A 331 -6.61 -15.32 -3.38
CA ILE A 331 -6.97 -14.68 -2.11
C ILE A 331 -7.43 -13.25 -2.36
N ASP A 332 -6.65 -12.44 -3.10
CA ASP A 332 -6.96 -11.03 -3.37
C ASP A 332 -6.58 -10.58 -4.79
N THR A 333 -7.46 -10.92 -5.74
CA THR A 333 -7.28 -10.70 -7.18
C THR A 333 -7.16 -9.21 -7.56
N THR A 334 -7.95 -8.35 -6.90
CA THR A 334 -8.13 -6.94 -7.30
C THR A 334 -7.44 -5.96 -6.35
N SER A 335 -6.62 -6.44 -5.41
CA SER A 335 -6.10 -5.62 -4.32
C SER A 335 -7.23 -4.98 -3.51
N SER A 336 -8.32 -5.68 -3.21
CA SER A 336 -9.49 -5.09 -2.54
C SER A 336 -9.82 -5.77 -1.23
N LYS A 337 -9.62 -7.09 -1.15
CA LYS A 337 -10.13 -7.93 -0.06
C LYS A 337 -9.55 -7.58 1.30
N PHE A 338 -8.27 -7.18 1.33
CA PHE A 338 -7.61 -6.77 2.57
C PHE A 338 -7.85 -5.31 2.96
N ARG A 339 -8.45 -4.51 2.06
CA ARG A 339 -8.65 -3.07 2.24
C ARG A 339 -10.07 -2.68 2.56
N TYR A 340 -11.03 -3.38 1.97
CA TYR A 340 -12.44 -3.07 2.07
C TYR A 340 -13.20 -4.24 2.69
N PRO A 341 -14.30 -3.98 3.40
CA PRO A 341 -15.17 -5.05 3.88
C PRO A 341 -16.04 -5.64 2.75
N ILE A 342 -16.26 -4.90 1.66
CA ILE A 342 -17.12 -5.26 0.53
C ILE A 342 -16.44 -5.07 -0.82
N ASP A 343 -16.94 -5.77 -1.83
CA ASP A 343 -16.62 -5.49 -3.23
C ASP A 343 -17.46 -4.32 -3.80
N LYS A 344 -17.21 -3.95 -5.06
CA LYS A 344 -17.95 -2.89 -5.77
C LYS A 344 -19.44 -3.19 -5.99
N TYR A 345 -19.89 -4.39 -5.68
CA TYR A 345 -21.29 -4.82 -5.75
C TYR A 345 -21.92 -4.97 -4.35
N LEU A 346 -21.28 -4.39 -3.33
CA LEU A 346 -21.68 -4.45 -1.92
C LEU A 346 -21.67 -5.85 -1.31
N LYS A 347 -20.93 -6.80 -1.90
CA LYS A 347 -20.82 -8.16 -1.34
C LYS A 347 -19.66 -8.22 -0.36
N LEU A 348 -19.95 -8.68 0.86
CA LEU A 348 -18.95 -8.85 1.92
C LEU A 348 -17.85 -9.83 1.51
N HIS A 349 -16.60 -9.43 1.72
CA HIS A 349 -15.42 -10.24 1.45
C HIS A 349 -15.28 -11.40 2.43
N PHE A 350 -15.59 -11.20 3.72
CA PHE A 350 -15.51 -12.22 4.77
C PHE A 350 -16.89 -12.50 5.39
N LYS A 351 -17.91 -12.80 4.54
CA LYS A 351 -19.26 -13.17 5.01
C LYS A 351 -19.29 -14.39 5.94
N LYS A 352 -18.38 -15.34 5.72
CA LYS A 352 -18.18 -16.51 6.60
C LYS A 352 -16.88 -16.34 7.37
N GLU A 353 -16.88 -16.82 8.62
CA GLU A 353 -15.65 -16.82 9.45
C GLU A 353 -14.54 -17.57 8.72
N LYS A 354 -13.39 -16.92 8.64
CA LYS A 354 -12.17 -17.50 8.10
C LYS A 354 -11.06 -17.43 9.12
N LYS A 355 -10.33 -18.54 9.27
CA LYS A 355 -9.19 -18.63 10.19
C LYS A 355 -7.90 -18.45 9.42
N TYR A 356 -6.99 -17.69 10.00
CA TYR A 356 -5.64 -17.48 9.49
C TYR A 356 -4.63 -17.74 10.59
N ASP A 357 -3.56 -18.45 10.25
CA ASP A 357 -2.36 -18.50 11.06
C ASP A 357 -1.46 -17.32 10.64
N VAL A 358 -1.30 -16.36 11.55
CA VAL A 358 -0.58 -15.11 11.28
C VAL A 358 0.90 -15.37 10.96
N VAL A 359 1.50 -16.37 11.62
CA VAL A 359 2.91 -16.73 11.39
C VAL A 359 3.06 -17.35 10.02
N ASN A 360 2.19 -18.30 9.67
CA ASN A 360 2.27 -18.99 8.38
C ASN A 360 2.00 -18.04 7.20
N ILE A 361 0.99 -17.17 7.29
CA ILE A 361 0.69 -16.24 6.20
C ILE A 361 1.83 -15.22 5.99
N SER A 362 2.40 -14.68 7.08
CA SER A 362 3.58 -13.80 7.03
C SER A 362 4.80 -14.51 6.44
N LEU A 363 5.02 -15.78 6.83
CA LEU A 363 6.10 -16.60 6.28
C LEU A 363 5.91 -16.79 4.76
N CYS A 364 4.70 -17.11 4.30
CA CYS A 364 4.42 -17.26 2.87
C CYS A 364 4.73 -15.99 2.07
N PHE A 365 4.36 -14.81 2.59
CA PHE A 365 4.68 -13.54 1.95
C PHE A 365 6.20 -13.28 1.90
N ASN A 366 6.90 -13.49 3.01
CA ASN A 366 8.35 -13.28 3.07
C ASN A 366 9.13 -14.26 2.17
N GLU A 367 8.68 -15.51 2.08
CA GLU A 367 9.29 -16.50 1.20
C GLU A 367 9.12 -16.11 -0.27
N LEU A 368 7.92 -15.68 -0.67
CA LEU A 368 7.68 -15.19 -2.02
C LEU A 368 8.52 -13.94 -2.31
N PHE A 369 8.57 -12.98 -1.38
CA PHE A 369 9.36 -11.76 -1.55
C PHE A 369 10.85 -12.06 -1.73
N ARG A 370 11.45 -12.89 -0.86
CA ARG A 370 12.87 -13.26 -0.95
C ARG A 370 13.22 -13.87 -2.31
N PHE A 371 12.28 -14.60 -2.93
CA PHE A 371 12.49 -15.17 -4.26
C PHE A 371 12.51 -14.07 -5.31
N LEU A 372 11.53 -13.17 -5.28
CA LEU A 372 11.48 -12.05 -6.20
C LEU A 372 12.68 -11.11 -6.04
N ASP A 373 13.18 -10.94 -4.81
CA ASP A 373 14.36 -10.12 -4.52
C ASP A 373 15.66 -10.77 -4.99
N ALA A 374 15.78 -12.10 -4.85
CA ALA A 374 16.91 -12.84 -5.43
C ALA A 374 16.90 -12.82 -6.96
N VAL A 375 15.72 -12.94 -7.58
CA VAL A 375 15.56 -12.83 -9.04
C VAL A 375 15.96 -11.45 -9.53
N ASP A 376 15.52 -10.40 -8.87
CA ASP A 376 15.88 -9.01 -9.18
C ASP A 376 17.40 -8.82 -9.15
N GLY A 377 18.06 -9.19 -8.06
CA GLY A 377 19.52 -9.10 -7.95
C GLY A 377 20.25 -9.88 -9.05
N MET A 378 19.78 -11.10 -9.36
CA MET A 378 20.34 -11.91 -10.46
C MET A 378 20.19 -11.21 -11.82
N LEU A 379 18.99 -10.73 -12.15
CA LEU A 379 18.72 -10.13 -13.45
C LEU A 379 19.41 -8.78 -13.62
N THR A 380 19.46 -7.96 -12.57
CA THR A 380 20.19 -6.70 -12.53
C THR A 380 21.67 -6.93 -12.79
N SER A 381 22.35 -7.82 -12.05
CA SER A 381 23.77 -8.09 -12.27
C SER A 381 24.08 -8.61 -13.67
N GLN A 382 23.20 -9.45 -14.23
CA GLN A 382 23.35 -9.90 -15.61
C GLN A 382 23.12 -8.77 -16.63
N ASN A 383 22.17 -7.86 -16.37
CA ASN A 383 21.92 -6.69 -17.24
C ASN A 383 23.11 -5.71 -17.24
N GLU A 384 23.71 -5.48 -16.08
CA GLU A 384 24.93 -4.68 -15.93
C GLU A 384 26.09 -5.29 -16.75
N ALA A 385 26.35 -6.59 -16.58
CA ALA A 385 27.39 -7.29 -17.34
C ALA A 385 27.17 -7.20 -18.87
N LEU A 386 25.94 -7.39 -19.35
CA LEU A 386 25.62 -7.25 -20.78
C LEU A 386 25.84 -5.82 -21.29
N THR A 387 25.55 -4.82 -20.46
CA THR A 387 25.75 -3.40 -20.79
C THR A 387 27.24 -3.07 -20.87
N GLU A 388 28.04 -3.53 -19.91
CA GLU A 388 29.49 -3.37 -19.90
C GLU A 388 30.13 -4.02 -21.14
N MET A 389 29.77 -5.27 -21.44
CA MET A 389 30.25 -5.98 -22.63
C MET A 389 29.92 -5.23 -23.94
N ALA A 390 28.72 -4.64 -24.03
CA ALA A 390 28.32 -3.87 -25.21
C ALA A 390 29.12 -2.56 -25.35
N LEU A 391 29.40 -1.88 -24.24
CA LEU A 391 30.21 -0.66 -24.21
C LEU A 391 31.66 -0.95 -24.61
N GLU A 392 32.25 -2.03 -24.08
CA GLU A 392 33.61 -2.46 -24.45
C GLU A 392 33.70 -2.84 -25.93
N ALA A 393 32.72 -3.56 -26.47
CA ALA A 393 32.67 -3.92 -27.88
C ALA A 393 32.52 -2.69 -28.79
N GLN A 394 31.71 -1.70 -28.40
CA GLN A 394 31.58 -0.45 -29.13
C GLN A 394 32.90 0.33 -29.12
N GLN A 395 33.55 0.44 -27.97
CA GLN A 395 34.87 1.07 -27.86
C GLN A 395 35.87 0.36 -28.77
N ALA A 396 36.02 -0.96 -28.68
CA ALA A 396 36.93 -1.71 -29.56
C ALA A 396 36.68 -1.44 -31.05
N SER A 397 35.41 -1.39 -31.48
CA SER A 397 35.04 -1.06 -32.86
C SER A 397 35.37 0.39 -33.27
N GLU A 398 35.28 1.36 -32.35
CA GLU A 398 35.63 2.77 -32.61
C GLU A 398 37.16 2.95 -32.71
N TRP A 399 37.94 2.18 -31.96
CA TRP A 399 39.40 2.16 -32.05
C TRP A 399 39.89 1.53 -33.36
N ASP A 400 39.23 0.48 -33.85
CA ASP A 400 39.55 -0.17 -35.14
C ASP A 400 39.18 0.72 -36.36
N TYR A 401 38.27 1.69 -36.19
CA TYR A 401 37.85 2.63 -37.25
C TYR A 401 38.67 3.93 -37.31
N ASN A 402 39.72 4.08 -36.50
CA ASN A 402 40.61 5.24 -36.53
C ASN A 402 42.03 4.88 -37.05
N PRO A 403 42.18 4.53 -38.34
CA PRO A 403 43.50 4.48 -38.96
C PRO A 403 43.86 5.89 -39.44
N TYR A 404 44.59 6.65 -38.62
CA TYR A 404 45.38 7.86 -38.97
C TYR A 404 44.72 8.96 -39.82
#